data_AF-A0A0K8Q866-F1
#
_entry.id   AF-A0A0K8Q866-F1
#
_cell.length_a   1.000
_cell.length_b   1.000
_cell.length_c   1.000
_cell.angle_alpha   90.00
_cell.angle_beta   90.00
_cell.angle_gamma   90.00
#
_symmetry.space_group_name_H-M   'P 1'
#
loop_
_entity.id
_entity.type
_entity.pdbx_description
1 polymer ?
#
loop_
_entity_poly.entity_id
_entity_poly.type
_entity_poly.pdbx_seq_one_letter_code
_entity_poly.pdbx_strand_id
1 'polypeptide(L)'
;PFAAVLDAAGMPGAATAITLVAVAALLSALNANLYGASRMAYSLAERGEAPRLLASVSKARVPVVAVLASVAFGVVTVVLELAFPEKVLPVLLNIVGSTCLLVWTSALLAQLALRLRADREGTELPLRMPGFPWLTVFGLVILAAIFTVGFIGEDSRPQLLSTFGLVALLAVANWLHHRNGKVLSVVESSVGAKQPVLVD
;
A
#
# COMPACT_ATOMS: atom_id res chain seq x y z
N PRO A 1 -1.25 19.16 16.28
CA PRO A 1 -0.42 20.35 15.95
C PRO A 1 -1.25 21.57 15.50
N PHE A 2 -2.07 21.49 14.45
CA PHE A 2 -2.82 22.67 13.95
C PHE A 2 -3.84 23.23 14.93
N ALA A 3 -4.61 22.37 15.62
CA ALA A 3 -5.52 22.80 16.67
C ALA A 3 -4.78 23.48 17.84
N ALA A 4 -3.64 22.93 18.27
CA ALA A 4 -2.81 23.51 19.33
C ALA A 4 -2.22 24.87 18.95
N VAL A 5 -1.87 25.08 17.67
CA VAL A 5 -1.41 26.38 17.15
C VAL A 5 -2.55 27.40 17.13
N LEU A 6 -3.76 27.00 16.73
CA LEU A 6 -4.94 27.89 16.73
C LEU A 6 -5.42 28.25 18.14
N ASP A 7 -5.27 27.32 19.08
CA ASP A 7 -5.53 27.53 20.50
C ASP A 7 -4.49 28.49 21.10
N ALA A 8 -3.21 28.28 20.79
CA ALA A 8 -2.13 29.20 21.17
C ALA A 8 -2.25 30.60 20.53
N ALA A 9 -2.89 30.70 19.36
CA ALA A 9 -3.19 31.97 18.69
C ALA A 9 -4.40 32.71 19.30
N GLY A 10 -5.05 32.14 20.32
CA GLY A 10 -6.12 32.80 21.08
C GLY A 10 -7.45 32.93 20.32
N MET A 11 -7.71 32.07 19.32
CA MET A 11 -8.99 32.05 18.59
C MET A 11 -9.98 31.08 19.23
N PRO A 12 -10.94 31.56 20.06
CA PRO A 12 -11.90 30.69 20.73
C PRO A 12 -12.78 29.95 19.70
N GLY A 13 -12.85 28.62 19.82
CA GLY A 13 -13.67 27.75 18.96
C GLY A 13 -13.02 27.29 17.66
N ALA A 14 -11.98 27.96 17.18
CA ALA A 14 -11.28 27.56 15.94
C ALA A 14 -10.53 26.23 16.08
N ALA A 15 -9.89 26.01 17.23
CA ALA A 15 -9.20 24.76 17.55
C ALA A 15 -10.16 23.55 17.57
N THR A 16 -11.36 23.72 18.12
CA THR A 16 -12.39 22.67 18.14
C THR A 16 -12.93 22.40 16.74
N ALA A 17 -13.23 23.46 15.97
CA ALA A 17 -13.73 23.32 14.60
C ALA A 17 -12.77 22.56 13.69
N ILE A 18 -11.48 22.92 13.69
CA ILE A 18 -10.48 22.22 12.87
C ILE A 18 -10.28 20.77 13.31
N THR A 19 -10.38 20.49 14.61
CA THR A 19 -10.26 19.13 15.15
C THR A 19 -11.43 18.27 14.70
N LEU A 20 -12.66 18.78 14.75
CA LEU A 20 -13.84 18.06 14.27
C LEU A 20 -13.75 17.75 12.77
N VAL A 21 -13.34 18.72 11.96
CA VAL A 21 -13.11 18.54 10.52
C VAL A 21 -12.01 17.50 10.28
N ALA A 22 -10.91 17.56 11.03
CA ALA A 22 -9.82 16.59 10.92
C ALA A 22 -10.29 15.16 11.26
N VAL A 23 -11.08 14.98 12.34
CA VAL A 23 -11.63 13.67 12.70
C VAL A 23 -12.56 13.14 11.61
N ALA A 24 -13.44 13.97 11.06
CA ALA A 24 -14.33 13.57 9.97
C ALA A 24 -13.55 13.18 8.70
N ALA A 25 -12.52 13.94 8.34
CA ALA A 25 -11.65 13.66 7.20
C ALA A 25 -10.86 12.35 7.41
N LEU A 26 -10.31 12.13 8.61
CA LEU A 26 -9.59 10.91 8.95
C LEU A 26 -10.51 9.68 8.90
N LEU A 27 -11.73 9.77 9.44
CA LEU A 27 -12.71 8.69 9.37
C LEU A 27 -13.06 8.32 7.92
N SER A 28 -13.24 9.32 7.05
CA SER A 28 -13.48 9.10 5.62
C SER A 28 -12.31 8.42 4.93
N ALA A 29 -11.09 8.93 5.14
CA ALA A 29 -9.86 8.37 4.57
C ALA A 29 -9.60 6.93 5.06
N LEU A 30 -9.88 6.64 6.33
CA LEU A 30 -9.75 5.29 6.91
C LEU A 30 -10.70 4.30 6.24
N ASN A 31 -11.96 4.67 6.00
CA ASN A 31 -12.91 3.80 5.32
C ASN A 31 -12.47 3.46 3.88
N ALA A 32 -11.97 4.47 3.14
CA ALA A 32 -11.44 4.26 1.80
C ALA A 32 -10.19 3.37 1.79
N ASN A 33 -9.24 3.61 2.71
CA ASN A 33 -8.02 2.82 2.83
C ASN A 33 -8.30 1.36 3.20
N LEU A 34 -9.22 1.13 4.13
CA LEU A 34 -9.62 -0.20 4.58
C LEU A 34 -10.30 -1.00 3.48
N TYR A 35 -11.18 -0.35 2.72
CA TYR A 35 -11.82 -0.94 1.55
C TYR A 35 -10.81 -1.26 0.44
N GLY A 36 -9.91 -0.32 0.13
CA GLY A 36 -8.84 -0.50 -0.86
C GLY A 36 -7.91 -1.66 -0.51
N ALA A 37 -7.40 -1.69 0.73
CA ALA A 37 -6.53 -2.75 1.22
C ALA A 37 -7.20 -4.13 1.16
N SER A 38 -8.46 -4.20 1.59
CA SER A 38 -9.27 -5.42 1.53
C SER A 38 -9.42 -5.95 0.10
N ARG A 39 -9.71 -5.08 -0.86
CA ARG A 39 -9.85 -5.49 -2.28
C ARG A 39 -8.52 -5.88 -2.92
N MET A 40 -7.43 -5.18 -2.61
CA MET A 40 -6.09 -5.56 -3.08
C MET A 40 -5.69 -6.93 -2.53
N ALA A 41 -5.92 -7.18 -1.23
CA ALA A 41 -5.67 -8.48 -0.61
C ALA A 41 -6.51 -9.60 -1.23
N TYR A 42 -7.80 -9.35 -1.49
CA TYR A 42 -8.68 -10.28 -2.19
C TYR A 42 -8.17 -10.60 -3.61
N SER A 43 -7.78 -9.58 -4.40
CA SER A 43 -7.24 -9.76 -5.75
C SER A 43 -5.94 -10.58 -5.76
N LEU A 44 -5.07 -10.38 -4.78
CA LEU A 44 -3.86 -11.20 -4.61
C LEU A 44 -4.21 -12.66 -4.26
N ALA A 45 -5.20 -12.88 -3.40
CA ALA A 45 -5.64 -14.21 -2.98
C ALA A 45 -6.33 -14.97 -4.14
N GLU A 46 -7.12 -14.27 -4.95
CA GLU A 46 -7.74 -14.81 -6.17
C GLU A 46 -6.68 -15.24 -7.20
N ARG A 47 -5.57 -14.50 -7.30
CA ARG A 47 -4.41 -14.84 -8.16
C ARG A 47 -3.49 -15.91 -7.56
N GLY A 48 -3.79 -16.43 -6.37
CA GLY A 48 -2.98 -17.43 -5.68
C GLY A 48 -1.70 -16.90 -5.02
N GLU A 49 -1.49 -15.58 -5.01
CA GLU A 49 -0.31 -14.90 -4.46
C GLU A 49 -0.46 -14.56 -2.96
N ALA A 50 -1.62 -14.82 -2.36
CA ALA A 50 -1.89 -14.62 -0.93
C ALA A 50 -2.59 -15.84 -0.31
N PRO A 51 -2.46 -16.07 1.01
CA PRO A 51 -3.05 -17.23 1.68
C PRO A 51 -4.56 -17.30 1.45
N ARG A 52 -5.07 -18.50 1.12
CA ARG A 52 -6.47 -18.76 0.72
C ARG A 52 -7.52 -18.27 1.74
N LEU A 53 -7.14 -18.09 3.00
CA LEU A 53 -7.99 -17.51 4.05
C LEU A 53 -8.43 -16.07 3.71
N LEU A 54 -7.59 -15.31 3.01
CA LEU A 54 -7.90 -13.95 2.53
C LEU A 54 -8.79 -13.94 1.28
N ALA A 55 -8.91 -15.07 0.58
CA ALA A 55 -9.87 -15.24 -0.52
C ALA A 55 -11.29 -15.53 -0.01
N SER A 56 -11.47 -15.80 1.29
CA SER A 56 -12.81 -16.00 1.85
C SER A 56 -13.54 -14.65 1.96
N VAL A 57 -14.57 -14.50 1.13
CA VAL A 57 -15.44 -13.32 1.11
C VAL A 57 -16.74 -13.64 1.81
N SER A 58 -17.24 -12.69 2.60
CA SER A 58 -18.59 -12.77 3.15
C SER A 58 -19.66 -12.57 2.07
N LYS A 59 -20.95 -12.78 2.40
CA LYS A 59 -22.09 -12.53 1.50
C LYS A 59 -22.12 -11.10 0.92
N ALA A 60 -21.48 -10.14 1.58
CA ALA A 60 -21.34 -8.76 1.12
C ALA A 60 -20.13 -8.51 0.18
N ARG A 61 -19.41 -9.56 -0.25
CA ARG A 61 -18.16 -9.47 -1.04
C ARG A 61 -17.06 -8.62 -0.38
N VAL A 62 -17.02 -8.62 0.94
CA VAL A 62 -15.95 -8.00 1.74
C VAL A 62 -15.16 -9.09 2.47
N PRO A 63 -13.82 -9.11 2.39
CA PRO A 63 -12.98 -10.03 3.16
C PRO A 63 -12.96 -9.57 4.63
N VAL A 64 -13.94 -10.05 5.39
CA VAL A 64 -14.17 -9.65 6.79
C VAL A 64 -12.95 -9.94 7.67
N VAL A 65 -12.19 -11.00 7.35
CA VAL A 65 -10.97 -11.35 8.09
C VAL A 65 -9.90 -10.26 7.96
N ALA A 66 -9.71 -9.67 6.77
CA ALA A 66 -8.75 -8.60 6.56
C ALA A 66 -9.18 -7.33 7.30
N VAL A 67 -10.46 -6.99 7.23
CA VAL A 67 -11.05 -5.83 7.92
C VAL A 67 -10.90 -5.96 9.44
N LEU A 68 -11.26 -7.11 10.01
CA LEU A 68 -11.15 -7.36 11.45
C LEU A 68 -9.70 -7.34 11.92
N ALA A 69 -8.77 -7.90 11.14
CA ALA A 69 -7.34 -7.84 11.46
C ALA A 69 -6.81 -6.39 11.49
N SER A 70 -7.19 -5.57 10.51
CA SER A 70 -6.79 -4.15 10.49
C SER A 70 -7.38 -3.35 11.64
N VAL A 71 -8.66 -3.58 11.99
CA VAL A 71 -9.30 -2.91 13.13
C VAL A 71 -8.66 -3.36 14.44
N ALA A 72 -8.44 -4.66 14.65
CA ALA A 72 -7.79 -5.18 15.83
C ALA A 72 -6.37 -4.61 16.00
N PHE A 73 -5.60 -4.56 14.91
CA PHE A 73 -4.28 -3.93 14.92
C PHE A 73 -4.35 -2.45 15.29
N GLY A 74 -5.33 -1.70 14.76
CA GLY A 74 -5.56 -0.31 15.13
C GLY A 74 -5.86 -0.13 16.62
N VAL A 75 -6.73 -0.96 17.19
CA VAL A 75 -7.05 -0.94 18.63
C VAL A 75 -5.81 -1.24 19.47
N VAL A 76 -5.06 -2.28 19.12
CA VAL A 76 -3.81 -2.64 19.81
C VAL A 76 -2.81 -1.47 19.75
N THR A 77 -2.68 -0.83 18.59
CA THR A 77 -1.79 0.31 18.38
C THR A 77 -2.15 1.48 19.29
N VAL A 78 -3.45 1.82 19.42
CA VAL A 78 -3.93 2.87 20.32
C VAL A 78 -3.65 2.53 21.78
N VAL A 79 -3.86 1.28 22.19
CA VAL A 79 -3.55 0.84 23.57
C VAL A 79 -2.05 0.94 23.86
N LEU A 80 -1.20 0.55 22.91
CA LEU A 80 0.25 0.67 23.04
C LEU A 80 0.70 2.12 23.13
N GLU A 81 0.11 3.02 22.34
CA GLU A 81 0.39 4.45 22.37
C GLU A 81 0.01 5.07 23.74
N LEU A 82 -1.09 4.63 24.35
CA LEU A 82 -1.47 5.08 25.70
C LEU A 82 -0.50 4.59 26.78
N ALA A 83 0.13 3.43 26.59
CA ALA A 83 1.09 2.85 27.53
C ALA A 83 2.52 3.41 27.37
N PHE A 84 2.95 3.71 26.13
CA PHE A 84 4.31 4.15 25.81
C PHE A 84 4.33 5.26 24.74
N PRO A 85 3.78 6.45 25.04
CA PRO A 85 3.56 7.52 24.05
C PRO A 85 4.85 8.03 23.40
N GLU A 86 5.98 8.02 24.12
CA GLU A 86 7.24 8.57 23.58
C GLU A 86 8.00 7.62 22.65
N LYS A 87 7.61 6.34 22.58
CA LYS A 87 8.32 5.33 21.78
C LYS A 87 7.48 4.79 20.64
N VAL A 88 6.17 4.65 20.84
CA VAL A 88 5.29 3.98 19.88
C VAL A 88 5.08 4.85 18.64
N LEU A 89 4.74 6.14 18.80
CA LEU A 89 4.56 7.06 17.68
C LEU A 89 5.81 7.22 16.79
N PRO A 90 7.03 7.48 17.30
CA PRO A 90 8.22 7.54 16.45
C PRO A 90 8.49 6.26 15.68
N VAL A 91 8.34 5.10 16.31
CA VAL A 91 8.54 3.79 15.68
C VAL A 91 7.50 3.55 14.58
N LEU A 92 6.22 3.81 14.85
CA LEU A 92 5.15 3.67 13.86
C LEU A 92 5.34 4.61 12.68
N LEU A 93 5.72 5.87 12.93
CA LEU A 93 6.02 6.83 11.86
C LEU A 93 7.19 6.35 10.99
N ASN A 94 8.23 5.77 11.57
CA ASN A 94 9.31 5.16 10.79
C ASN A 94 8.83 3.93 9.99
N ILE A 95 7.93 3.06 10.53
CA ILE A 95 7.38 1.90 9.81
C ILE A 95 6.59 2.39 8.59
N VAL A 96 5.65 3.30 8.83
CA VAL A 96 4.75 3.84 7.81
C VAL A 96 5.53 4.62 6.76
N GLY A 97 6.48 5.46 7.18
CA GLY A 97 7.34 6.22 6.28
C GLY A 97 8.17 5.32 5.36
N SER A 98 8.85 4.32 5.94
CA SER A 98 9.63 3.33 5.17
C SER A 98 8.76 2.57 4.17
N THR A 99 7.57 2.12 4.61
CA THR A 99 6.62 1.41 3.76
C THR A 99 6.10 2.30 2.63
N CYS A 100 5.76 3.56 2.91
CA CYS A 100 5.32 4.52 1.90
C CYS A 100 6.38 4.76 0.82
N LEU A 101 7.65 4.93 1.23
CA LEU A 101 8.76 5.10 0.29
C LEU A 101 8.86 3.90 -0.65
N LEU A 102 8.82 2.68 -0.13
CA LEU A 102 8.82 1.49 -0.96
C LEU A 102 7.63 1.41 -1.92
N VAL A 103 6.42 1.67 -1.42
CA VAL A 103 5.20 1.63 -2.24
C VAL A 103 5.34 2.61 -3.40
N TRP A 104 5.80 3.83 -3.14
CA TRP A 104 5.98 4.84 -4.18
C TRP A 104 7.10 4.49 -5.16
N THR A 105 8.23 3.99 -4.66
CA THR A 105 9.31 3.49 -5.54
C THR A 105 8.80 2.37 -6.43
N SER A 106 8.09 1.38 -5.88
CA SER A 106 7.52 0.28 -6.65
C SER A 106 6.49 0.75 -7.68
N ALA A 107 5.66 1.74 -7.33
CA ALA A 107 4.66 2.32 -8.23
C ALA A 107 5.33 3.04 -9.41
N LEU A 108 6.36 3.86 -9.15
CA LEU A 108 7.11 4.54 -10.21
C LEU A 108 7.87 3.56 -11.11
N LEU A 109 8.48 2.52 -10.52
CA LEU A 109 9.17 1.47 -11.29
C LEU A 109 8.19 0.67 -12.15
N ALA A 110 7.02 0.29 -11.60
CA ALA A 110 5.98 -0.41 -12.33
C ALA A 110 5.44 0.45 -13.49
N GLN A 111 5.23 1.74 -13.25
CA GLN A 111 4.82 2.69 -14.28
C GLN A 111 5.87 2.80 -15.39
N LEU A 112 7.14 2.92 -15.04
CA LEU A 112 8.24 2.99 -16.00
C LEU A 112 8.36 1.68 -16.82
N ALA A 113 8.27 0.52 -16.15
CA ALA A 113 8.36 -0.78 -16.80
C ALA A 113 7.18 -1.06 -17.74
N LEU A 114 5.95 -0.72 -17.33
CA LEU A 114 4.76 -0.87 -18.16
C LEU A 114 4.86 -0.01 -19.42
N ARG A 115 5.37 1.21 -19.29
CA ARG A 115 5.52 2.12 -20.42
C ARG A 115 6.65 1.72 -21.36
N LEU A 116 7.81 1.29 -20.83
CA LEU A 116 8.90 0.74 -21.64
C LEU A 116 8.46 -0.50 -22.42
N ARG A 117 7.57 -1.33 -21.86
CA ARG A 117 6.98 -2.48 -22.56
C ARG A 117 6.01 -2.04 -23.65
N ALA A 118 5.10 -1.11 -23.36
CA ALA A 118 4.15 -0.62 -24.34
C ALA A 118 4.83 0.12 -25.52
N ASP A 119 5.87 0.92 -25.25
CA ASP A 119 6.67 1.58 -26.28
C ASP A 119 7.42 0.56 -27.16
N ARG A 120 7.84 -0.58 -26.60
CA ARG A 120 8.46 -1.69 -27.35
C ARG A 120 7.46 -2.48 -28.18
N GLU A 121 6.25 -2.67 -27.67
CA GLU A 121 5.18 -3.44 -28.32
C GLU A 121 4.33 -2.58 -29.28
N GLY A 122 4.58 -1.27 -29.36
CA GLY A 122 3.82 -0.34 -30.19
C GLY A 122 2.35 -0.18 -29.77
N THR A 123 2.00 -0.62 -28.56
CA THR A 123 0.64 -0.55 -28.03
C THR A 123 0.33 0.86 -27.55
N GLU A 124 -0.70 1.48 -28.12
CA GLU A 124 -1.14 2.80 -27.66
C GLU A 124 -1.76 2.69 -26.27
N LEU A 125 -1.09 3.25 -25.25
CA LEU A 125 -1.70 3.39 -23.93
C LEU A 125 -2.88 4.39 -24.01
N PRO A 126 -4.07 4.01 -23.52
CA PRO A 126 -5.24 4.89 -23.52
C PRO A 126 -5.08 6.14 -22.65
N LEU A 127 -4.06 6.18 -21.77
CA LEU A 127 -3.77 7.32 -20.91
C LEU A 127 -2.33 7.82 -21.15
N ARG A 128 -2.20 8.90 -21.93
CA ARG A 128 -0.93 9.60 -22.16
C ARG A 128 -0.72 10.67 -21.09
N MET A 129 0.24 10.45 -20.19
CA MET A 129 0.61 11.49 -19.20
C MET A 129 1.38 12.64 -19.89
N PRO A 130 0.93 13.89 -19.77
CA PRO A 130 1.70 15.05 -20.23
C PRO A 130 2.94 15.23 -19.34
N GLY A 131 4.13 15.35 -19.94
CA GLY A 131 5.41 15.54 -19.23
C GLY A 131 6.19 14.26 -18.89
N PHE A 132 5.80 13.11 -19.45
CA PHE A 132 6.64 11.92 -19.45
C PHE A 132 7.81 12.09 -20.44
N PRO A 133 9.05 11.67 -20.11
CA PRO A 133 9.50 10.92 -18.92
C PRO A 133 10.01 11.79 -17.75
N TRP A 134 9.99 13.11 -17.88
CA TRP A 134 10.65 14.02 -16.92
C TRP A 134 10.07 13.94 -15.51
N LEU A 135 8.74 13.86 -15.37
CA LEU A 135 8.10 13.74 -14.06
C LEU A 135 8.45 12.43 -13.33
N THR A 136 8.54 11.31 -14.06
CA THR A 136 8.88 10.02 -13.47
C THR A 136 10.33 9.99 -12.99
N VAL A 137 11.26 10.53 -13.78
CA VAL A 137 12.67 10.66 -13.38
C VAL A 137 12.81 11.60 -12.19
N PHE A 138 12.13 12.75 -12.21
CA PHE A 138 12.14 13.70 -11.10
C PHE A 138 11.62 13.07 -9.79
N GLY A 139 10.52 12.32 -9.86
CA GLY A 139 10.00 11.57 -8.71
C GLY A 139 11.00 10.53 -8.17
N LEU A 140 11.70 9.83 -9.07
CA LEU A 140 12.72 8.87 -8.68
C LEU A 140 13.94 9.54 -8.01
N VAL A 141 14.36 10.70 -8.51
CA VAL A 141 15.45 11.50 -7.92
C VAL A 141 15.07 11.98 -6.53
N ILE A 142 13.85 12.48 -6.33
CA ILE A 142 13.36 12.89 -5.01
C ILE A 142 13.36 11.69 -4.05
N LEU A 143 12.84 10.53 -4.47
CA LEU A 143 12.84 9.34 -3.62
C LEU A 143 14.27 8.88 -3.28
N ALA A 144 15.20 8.94 -4.23
CA ALA A 144 16.61 8.63 -3.98
C ALA A 144 17.23 9.60 -2.95
N ALA A 145 16.90 10.89 -3.03
CA ALA A 145 17.33 11.88 -2.04
C ALA A 145 16.74 11.58 -0.65
N ILE A 146 15.45 11.24 -0.56
CA ILE A 146 14.80 10.89 0.71
C ILE A 146 15.41 9.62 1.30
N PHE A 147 15.69 8.59 0.49
CA PHE A 147 16.42 7.41 0.96
C PHE A 147 17.79 7.77 1.49
N THR A 148 18.54 8.62 0.78
CA THR A 148 19.87 9.06 1.22
C THR A 148 19.79 9.74 2.58
N VAL A 149 18.84 10.64 2.79
CA VAL A 149 18.61 11.28 4.10
C VAL A 149 18.18 10.26 5.16
N GLY A 150 17.28 9.34 4.83
CA GLY A 150 16.83 8.28 5.74
C GLY A 150 17.94 7.31 6.15
N PHE A 151 18.86 6.99 5.25
CA PHE A 151 20.06 6.20 5.54
C PHE A 151 21.11 6.99 6.34
N ILE A 152 20.97 8.31 6.48
CA ILE A 152 21.85 9.11 7.34
C ILE A 152 21.31 9.17 8.78
N GLY A 153 19.99 9.07 9.00
CA GLY A 153 19.39 9.09 10.34
C GLY A 153 19.60 7.78 11.11
N GLU A 154 20.19 7.84 12.31
CA GLU A 154 20.51 6.66 13.12
C GLU A 154 19.25 5.86 13.53
N ASP A 155 18.13 6.54 13.79
CA ASP A 155 16.86 5.90 14.17
C ASP A 155 16.13 5.25 12.98
N SER A 156 16.28 5.80 11.76
CA SER A 156 15.55 5.35 10.56
C SER A 156 16.30 4.29 9.74
N ARG A 157 17.64 4.24 9.86
CA ARG A 157 18.51 3.24 9.21
C ARG A 157 18.09 1.78 9.42
N PRO A 158 17.95 1.26 10.66
CA PRO A 158 17.63 -0.15 10.88
C PRO A 158 16.26 -0.51 10.30
N GLN A 159 15.35 0.45 10.30
CA GLN A 159 14.01 0.32 9.74
C GLN A 159 14.02 0.18 8.22
N LEU A 160 14.73 1.08 7.54
CA LEU A 160 14.89 1.05 6.08
C LEU A 160 15.55 -0.25 5.64
N LEU A 161 16.63 -0.66 6.31
CA LEU A 161 17.32 -1.92 6.03
C LEU A 161 16.41 -3.14 6.20
N SER A 162 15.64 -3.20 7.28
CA SER A 162 14.67 -4.29 7.52
C SER A 162 13.59 -4.33 6.43
N THR A 163 13.16 -3.17 5.97
CA THR A 163 12.10 -3.01 4.98
C THR A 163 12.59 -3.42 3.58
N PHE A 164 13.79 -3.00 3.18
CA PHE A 164 14.46 -3.48 1.97
C PHE A 164 14.77 -4.98 2.04
N GLY A 165 15.21 -5.47 3.21
CA GLY A 165 15.44 -6.89 3.47
C GLY A 165 14.18 -7.71 3.25
N LEU A 166 13.05 -7.29 3.83
CA LEU A 166 11.76 -7.95 3.65
C LEU A 166 11.31 -7.96 2.17
N VAL A 167 11.46 -6.84 1.46
CA VAL A 167 11.14 -6.77 0.03
C VAL A 167 12.01 -7.71 -0.79
N ALA A 168 13.32 -7.75 -0.54
CA ALA A 168 14.23 -8.66 -1.22
C ALA A 168 13.85 -10.12 -0.94
N LEU A 169 13.49 -10.44 0.29
CA LEU A 169 13.05 -11.78 0.70
C LEU A 169 11.74 -12.18 0.00
N LEU A 170 10.76 -11.28 -0.04
CA LEU A 170 9.49 -11.48 -0.76
C LEU A 170 9.71 -11.60 -2.27
N ALA A 171 10.59 -10.79 -2.87
CA ALA A 171 10.93 -10.86 -4.27
C ALA A 171 11.62 -12.19 -4.62
N VAL A 172 12.55 -12.65 -3.78
CA VAL A 172 13.21 -13.96 -3.93
C VAL A 172 12.20 -15.10 -3.74
N ALA A 173 11.33 -15.03 -2.74
CA ALA A 173 10.29 -16.03 -2.50
C ALA A 173 9.32 -16.12 -3.69
N ASN A 174 8.88 -14.98 -4.23
CA ASN A 174 8.02 -14.93 -5.41
C ASN A 174 8.76 -15.44 -6.67
N TRP A 175 10.04 -15.10 -6.85
CA TRP A 175 10.87 -15.63 -7.94
C TRP A 175 11.04 -17.15 -7.86
N LEU A 176 11.29 -17.70 -6.67
CA LEU A 176 11.36 -19.15 -6.43
C LEU A 176 10.00 -19.83 -6.64
N HIS A 177 8.89 -19.19 -6.24
CA HIS A 177 7.55 -19.73 -6.43
C HIS A 177 7.16 -19.79 -7.92
N HIS A 178 7.45 -18.74 -8.71
CA HIS A 178 7.23 -18.75 -10.16
C HIS A 178 8.13 -19.73 -10.90
N ARG A 179 9.33 -20.00 -10.39
CA ARG A 179 10.22 -21.04 -10.94
C ARG A 179 9.68 -22.46 -10.75
N ASN A 180 8.78 -22.67 -9.79
CA ASN A 180 8.20 -23.98 -9.45
C ASN A 180 6.85 -24.30 -10.15
N GLY A 181 6.44 -23.55 -11.17
CA GLY A 181 5.57 -24.05 -12.25
C GLY A 181 4.12 -24.49 -11.91
N LYS A 182 3.50 -24.02 -10.82
CA LYS A 182 2.11 -24.43 -10.47
C LYS A 182 1.00 -23.46 -10.92
N VAL A 183 1.34 -22.22 -11.28
CA VAL A 183 0.33 -21.17 -11.58
C VAL A 183 -0.39 -21.38 -12.91
N LEU A 184 0.27 -21.97 -13.92
CA LEU A 184 -0.35 -22.19 -15.24
C LEU A 184 -1.51 -23.20 -15.19
N SER A 185 -1.45 -24.22 -14.32
CA SER A 185 -2.52 -25.24 -14.21
C SER A 185 -3.84 -24.70 -13.62
N VAL A 186 -3.79 -23.68 -12.76
CA VAL A 186 -4.98 -23.12 -12.11
C VAL A 186 -5.69 -22.09 -13.02
N VAL A 187 -4.92 -21.27 -13.74
CA VAL A 187 -5.47 -20.32 -14.73
C VAL A 187 -6.14 -21.07 -15.88
N GLU A 188 -5.52 -22.15 -16.36
CA GLU A 188 -6.07 -22.98 -17.44
C GLU A 188 -7.35 -23.72 -16.99
N SER A 189 -7.43 -24.15 -15.73
CA SER A 189 -8.65 -24.74 -15.15
C SER A 189 -9.79 -23.72 -14.95
N SER A 190 -9.47 -22.44 -14.68
CA SER A 190 -10.47 -21.38 -14.47
C SER A 190 -10.97 -20.77 -15.78
N VAL A 191 -10.14 -20.79 -16.84
CA VAL A 191 -10.53 -20.35 -18.19
C VAL A 191 -11.28 -21.47 -18.92
N GLY A 192 -10.86 -22.74 -18.76
CA GLY A 192 -11.52 -23.91 -19.34
C GLY A 192 -12.92 -24.20 -18.77
N ALA A 193 -13.26 -23.67 -17.60
CA ALA A 193 -14.59 -23.82 -17.01
C ALA A 193 -15.63 -22.79 -17.51
N LYS A 194 -15.22 -21.81 -18.34
CA LYS A 194 -16.09 -20.72 -18.82
C LYS A 194 -16.16 -20.66 -20.35
N GLN A 195 -16.56 -21.76 -20.99
CA GLN A 195 -17.50 -21.85 -22.14
C GLN A 195 -17.47 -23.27 -22.74
N PRO A 196 -18.64 -23.89 -22.98
CA PRO A 196 -19.32 -23.65 -24.25
C PRO A 196 -20.82 -23.41 -24.06
N VAL A 197 -21.32 -22.27 -24.56
CA VAL A 197 -22.73 -22.18 -24.94
C VAL A 197 -22.76 -22.29 -26.45
N LEU A 198 -22.85 -23.54 -26.90
CA LEU A 198 -23.54 -23.94 -28.11
C LEU A 198 -25.01 -23.54 -27.94
N VAL A 199 -25.53 -22.69 -28.81
CA VAL A 199 -26.87 -22.86 -29.38
C VAL A 199 -26.82 -22.37 -30.82
N ASP A 200 -27.23 -23.26 -31.72
CA ASP A 200 -27.44 -23.09 -33.14
C ASP A 200 -28.43 -21.96 -33.50
#